data_AF-Q2SLR6-F1
#
_entry.id   AF-Q2SLR6-F1
#
_cell.length_a   1.000
_cell.length_b   1.000
_cell.length_c   1.000
_cell.angle_alpha   90.00
_cell.angle_beta   90.00
_cell.angle_gamma   90.00
#
_symmetry.space_group_name_H-M   'P 1'
#
loop_
_entity.id
_entity.type
_entity.pdbx_description
1 polymer ?
#
loop_
_entity_poly.entity_id
_entity_poly.type
_entity_poly.pdbx_seq_one_letter_code
_entity_poly.pdbx_strand_id
1 'polypeptide(L)'
;MANFNTHLLGGAAASGVLTSTLLLTGLFTPGQGMALWVAGTLASLAPDLDADTTAILKGLFSALGVMASFVVLFTFPDLPLLPLWGAMLAAFLTVRIGVLQVFAHLTEHRGSFHSLLAATSFGLGSAFLCWRFIDQGVDFSWALGAMVFAGYIVHLILDECYAVNLADMEFKRSFGTALKPVSIDNWWASGLFLAIAIYCAMQLPPPHKLHLEVVRLTTLDHIWLSRS
;
A
#
# COMPACT_ATOMS: atom_id res chain seq x y z
N MET A 1 -8.78 -17.90 -0.76
CA MET A 1 -7.96 -16.90 -1.46
C MET A 1 -8.54 -16.70 -2.84
N ALA A 2 -8.79 -15.45 -3.20
CA ALA A 2 -9.17 -15.08 -4.55
C ALA A 2 -7.97 -15.30 -5.49
N ASN A 3 -8.17 -15.18 -6.80
CA ASN A 3 -7.05 -15.24 -7.75
C ASN A 3 -6.51 -13.83 -8.04
N PHE A 4 -5.31 -13.77 -8.63
CA PHE A 4 -4.65 -12.50 -8.98
C PHE A 4 -5.56 -11.53 -9.74
N ASN A 5 -6.32 -12.01 -10.73
CA ASN A 5 -7.22 -11.16 -11.51
C ASN A 5 -8.35 -10.58 -10.66
N THR A 6 -8.89 -11.35 -9.72
CA THR A 6 -9.90 -10.88 -8.77
C THR A 6 -9.32 -9.77 -7.88
N HIS A 7 -8.11 -9.93 -7.36
CA HIS A 7 -7.46 -8.90 -6.53
C HIS A 7 -7.11 -7.64 -7.32
N LEU A 8 -6.61 -7.79 -8.55
CA LEU A 8 -6.28 -6.67 -9.43
C LEU A 8 -7.54 -5.89 -9.82
N LEU A 9 -8.56 -6.57 -10.33
CA LEU A 9 -9.80 -5.92 -10.79
C LEU A 9 -10.62 -5.36 -9.63
N GLY A 10 -10.75 -6.10 -8.54
CA GLY A 10 -11.45 -5.64 -7.33
C GLY A 10 -10.75 -4.45 -6.70
N GLY A 11 -9.41 -4.49 -6.61
CA GLY A 11 -8.60 -3.37 -6.15
C GLY A 11 -8.70 -2.14 -7.05
N ALA A 12 -8.63 -2.32 -8.37
CA ALA A 12 -8.78 -1.24 -9.34
C ALA A 12 -10.15 -0.58 -9.27
N ALA A 13 -11.22 -1.37 -9.15
CA ALA A 13 -12.59 -0.86 -9.03
C ALA A 13 -12.78 -0.07 -7.73
N ALA A 14 -12.42 -0.66 -6.58
CA ALA A 14 -12.53 0.01 -5.28
C ALA A 14 -11.68 1.28 -5.21
N SER A 15 -10.44 1.22 -5.70
CA SER A 15 -9.56 2.39 -5.77
C SER A 15 -10.11 3.46 -6.71
N GLY A 16 -10.79 3.08 -7.80
CA GLY A 16 -11.40 4.01 -8.75
C GLY A 16 -12.52 4.80 -8.10
N VAL A 17 -13.38 4.14 -7.32
CA VAL A 17 -14.44 4.79 -6.55
C VAL A 17 -13.83 5.76 -5.53
N LEU A 18 -12.90 5.29 -4.69
CA LEU A 18 -12.27 6.11 -3.65
C LEU A 18 -11.53 7.32 -4.24
N THR A 19 -10.74 7.12 -5.30
CA THR A 19 -10.02 8.22 -5.97
C THR A 19 -10.99 9.24 -6.55
N SER A 20 -12.10 8.79 -7.16
CA SER A 20 -13.11 9.70 -7.70
C SER A 20 -13.73 10.55 -6.59
N THR A 21 -14.05 9.94 -5.44
CA THR A 21 -14.56 10.69 -4.26
C THR A 21 -13.54 11.69 -3.72
N LEU A 22 -12.25 11.34 -3.69
CA LEU A 22 -11.19 12.25 -3.25
C LEU A 22 -11.01 13.41 -4.23
N LEU A 23 -11.12 13.18 -5.53
CA LEU A 23 -11.05 14.25 -6.54
C LEU A 23 -12.22 15.24 -6.44
N LEU A 24 -13.41 14.80 -6.02
CA LEU A 24 -14.56 15.69 -5.79
C LEU A 24 -14.33 16.72 -4.67
N THR A 25 -13.38 16.49 -3.76
CA THR A 25 -13.01 17.46 -2.73
C THR A 25 -12.30 18.70 -3.29
N GLY A 26 -11.77 18.63 -4.51
CA GLY A 26 -10.92 19.67 -5.08
C GLY A 26 -9.54 19.80 -4.45
N LEU A 27 -9.17 18.93 -3.49
CA LEU A 27 -7.86 18.96 -2.83
C LEU A 27 -6.72 18.42 -3.70
N PHE A 28 -7.04 17.58 -4.68
CA PHE A 28 -6.05 16.87 -5.49
C PHE A 28 -6.23 17.13 -6.98
N THR A 29 -5.10 17.24 -7.68
CA THR A 29 -5.09 17.31 -9.14
C THR A 29 -5.44 15.96 -9.77
N PRO A 30 -5.87 15.90 -11.04
CA PRO A 30 -6.08 14.63 -11.74
C PRO A 30 -4.84 13.72 -11.78
N GLY A 31 -3.64 14.31 -11.89
CA GLY A 31 -2.38 13.56 -11.85
C GLY A 31 -2.13 12.91 -10.48
N GLN A 32 -2.41 13.63 -9.40
CA GLN A 32 -2.38 13.08 -8.04
C GLN A 32 -3.46 12.00 -7.86
N GLY A 33 -4.66 12.21 -8.40
CA GLY A 33 -5.71 11.18 -8.43
C GLY A 33 -5.25 9.89 -9.11
N MET A 34 -4.59 9.98 -10.27
CA MET A 34 -4.03 8.81 -10.95
C MET A 34 -3.02 8.07 -10.08
N ALA A 35 -2.12 8.80 -9.41
CA ALA A 35 -1.15 8.21 -8.48
C ALA A 35 -1.84 7.48 -7.31
N LEU A 36 -2.88 8.08 -6.73
CA LEU A 36 -3.69 7.49 -5.66
C LEU A 36 -4.40 6.20 -6.13
N TRP A 37 -4.98 6.22 -7.33
CA TRP A 37 -5.64 5.06 -7.93
C TRP A 37 -4.68 3.89 -8.15
N VAL A 38 -3.51 4.18 -8.74
CA VAL A 38 -2.46 3.17 -8.95
C VAL A 38 -1.97 2.62 -7.62
N ALA A 39 -1.72 3.48 -6.62
CA ALA A 39 -1.26 3.05 -5.31
C ALA A 39 -2.25 2.10 -4.62
N GLY A 40 -3.54 2.41 -4.61
CA GLY A 40 -4.57 1.52 -4.05
C GLY A 40 -4.70 0.20 -4.82
N THR A 41 -4.60 0.25 -6.15
CA THR A 41 -4.66 -0.95 -7.00
C THR A 41 -3.45 -1.87 -6.79
N LEU A 42 -2.25 -1.32 -6.69
CA LEU A 42 -1.05 -2.12 -6.41
C LEU A 42 -1.07 -2.66 -4.98
N ALA A 43 -1.60 -1.90 -4.02
CA ALA A 43 -1.71 -2.34 -2.63
C ALA A 43 -2.68 -3.51 -2.45
N SER A 44 -3.69 -3.69 -3.32
CA SER A 44 -4.55 -4.89 -3.29
C SER A 44 -3.85 -6.17 -3.75
N LEU A 45 -2.63 -6.07 -4.29
CA LEU A 45 -1.79 -7.20 -4.64
C LEU A 45 -0.68 -7.43 -3.60
N ALA A 46 -0.46 -6.47 -2.70
CA ALA A 46 0.66 -6.48 -1.77
C ALA A 46 0.71 -7.69 -0.82
N PRO A 47 -0.41 -8.21 -0.29
CA PRO A 47 -0.37 -9.38 0.59
C PRO A 47 0.09 -10.65 -0.14
N ASP A 48 -0.38 -10.83 -1.38
CA ASP A 48 -0.06 -11.96 -2.27
C ASP A 48 1.34 -11.88 -2.90
N LEU A 49 2.08 -10.79 -2.72
CA LEU A 49 3.49 -10.71 -3.15
C LEU A 49 4.36 -11.75 -2.42
N ASP A 50 3.86 -12.34 -1.32
CA ASP A 50 4.46 -13.47 -0.61
C ASP A 50 4.28 -14.83 -1.33
N ALA A 51 3.38 -14.93 -2.31
CA ALA A 51 2.94 -16.18 -2.90
C ALA A 51 3.69 -16.52 -4.19
N ASP A 52 4.84 -17.21 -4.05
CA ASP A 52 5.57 -18.07 -5.02
C ASP A 52 5.68 -17.66 -6.50
N THR A 53 5.25 -16.46 -6.91
CA THR A 53 5.50 -15.90 -8.22
C THR A 53 6.81 -15.15 -8.17
N THR A 54 7.88 -15.93 -7.92
CA THR A 54 9.26 -15.45 -7.90
C THR A 54 9.58 -14.55 -9.11
N ALA A 55 8.94 -14.76 -10.26
CA ALA A 55 9.08 -13.88 -11.43
C ALA A 55 8.49 -12.46 -11.22
N ILE A 56 7.26 -12.33 -10.70
CA ILE A 56 6.60 -11.03 -10.48
C ILE A 56 7.33 -10.26 -9.39
N LEU A 57 7.64 -10.92 -8.27
CA LEU A 57 8.36 -10.31 -7.17
C LEU A 57 9.77 -9.86 -7.58
N LYS A 58 10.51 -10.69 -8.34
CA LYS A 58 11.80 -10.30 -8.93
C LYS A 58 11.66 -9.13 -9.90
N GLY A 59 10.58 -9.08 -10.68
CA GLY A 59 10.26 -7.98 -11.59
C GLY A 59 10.03 -6.67 -10.86
N LEU A 60 9.19 -6.68 -9.82
CA LEU A 60 8.92 -5.52 -8.96
C LEU A 60 10.20 -4.98 -8.31
N PHE A 61 11.00 -5.83 -7.67
CA PHE A 61 12.25 -5.40 -7.05
C PHE A 61 13.32 -4.97 -8.08
N SER A 62 13.23 -5.42 -9.33
CA SER A 62 14.05 -4.89 -10.43
C SER A 62 13.62 -3.47 -10.79
N ALA A 63 12.32 -3.22 -10.94
CA ALA A 63 11.80 -1.89 -11.20
C ALA A 63 12.17 -0.91 -10.06
N LEU A 64 11.98 -1.32 -8.81
CA LEU A 64 12.38 -0.54 -7.63
C LEU A 64 13.90 -0.29 -7.58
N GLY A 65 14.73 -1.27 -7.96
CA GLY A 65 16.17 -1.08 -8.06
C GLY A 65 16.57 -0.06 -9.13
N VAL A 66 15.87 -0.04 -10.27
CA VAL A 66 16.06 0.98 -11.31
C VAL A 66 15.65 2.35 -10.77
N MET A 67 14.51 2.45 -10.09
CA MET A 67 14.08 3.70 -9.46
C MET A 67 15.11 4.20 -8.44
N ALA A 68 15.64 3.32 -7.58
CA ALA A 68 16.70 3.67 -6.63
C ALA A 68 17.98 4.16 -7.33
N SER A 69 18.31 3.59 -8.49
CA SER A 69 19.42 4.07 -9.33
C SER A 69 19.18 5.50 -9.83
N PHE A 70 17.96 5.81 -10.28
CA PHE A 70 17.60 7.17 -10.67
C PHE A 70 17.58 8.14 -9.50
N VAL A 71 17.18 7.70 -8.31
CA VAL A 71 17.30 8.52 -7.09
C VAL A 71 18.77 8.90 -6.85
N VAL A 72 19.72 7.95 -6.97
CA VAL A 72 21.15 8.26 -6.88
C VAL A 72 21.57 9.29 -7.94
N LEU A 73 21.13 9.11 -9.19
CA LEU A 73 21.42 10.02 -10.30
C LEU A 73 20.99 11.46 -9.99
N PHE A 74 19.78 11.65 -9.47
CA PHE A 74 19.25 12.98 -9.16
C PHE A 74 19.75 13.55 -7.83
N THR A 75 20.18 12.70 -6.90
CA THR A 75 20.70 13.13 -5.59
C THR A 75 22.16 13.57 -5.67
N PHE A 76 22.96 12.94 -6.54
CA PHE A 76 24.39 13.22 -6.66
C PHE A 76 24.79 13.59 -8.10
N PRO A 77 24.22 14.67 -8.67
CA PRO A 77 24.44 15.04 -10.07
C PRO A 77 25.90 15.44 -10.36
N ASP A 78 26.64 15.87 -9.33
CA ASP A 78 28.02 16.36 -9.46
C ASP A 78 29.08 15.25 -9.37
N LEU A 79 28.68 13.99 -9.13
CA LEU A 79 29.64 12.89 -9.09
C LEU A 79 30.27 12.67 -10.48
N PRO A 80 31.60 12.43 -10.56
CA PRO A 80 32.22 12.01 -11.81
C PRO A 80 31.54 10.74 -12.34
N LEU A 81 31.50 10.60 -13.67
CA LEU A 81 30.69 9.58 -14.36
C LEU A 81 30.92 8.16 -13.81
N LEU A 82 32.17 7.75 -13.60
CA LEU A 82 32.49 6.40 -13.15
C LEU A 82 32.00 6.10 -11.71
N PRO A 83 32.31 6.94 -10.69
CA PRO A 83 31.68 6.85 -9.37
C PRO A 83 30.15 6.87 -9.38
N LEU A 84 29.55 7.70 -10.22
CA LEU A 84 28.09 7.82 -10.34
C LEU A 84 27.46 6.50 -10.81
N TRP A 85 27.96 5.92 -11.91
CA TRP A 85 27.49 4.61 -12.39
C TRP A 85 27.73 3.50 -11.35
N GLY A 86 28.84 3.55 -10.62
CA GLY A 86 29.11 2.63 -9.51
C GLY A 86 28.08 2.74 -8.39
N ALA A 87 27.72 3.97 -7.98
CA ALA A 87 26.71 4.22 -6.96
C ALA A 87 25.30 3.82 -7.41
N MET A 88 24.95 4.09 -8.67
CA MET A 88 23.69 3.66 -9.28
C MET A 88 23.58 2.13 -9.30
N LEU A 89 24.64 1.43 -9.73
CA LEU A 89 24.68 -0.04 -9.73
C LEU A 89 24.58 -0.60 -8.30
N ALA A 90 25.29 0.00 -7.34
CA ALA A 90 25.22 -0.40 -5.94
C ALA A 90 23.80 -0.24 -5.38
N ALA A 91 23.12 0.86 -5.68
CA ALA A 91 21.73 1.08 -5.28
C ALA A 91 20.78 0.05 -5.92
N PHE A 92 20.93 -0.22 -7.23
CA PHE A 92 20.18 -1.26 -7.91
C PHE A 92 20.34 -2.61 -7.22
N LEU A 93 21.58 -3.08 -7.02
CA LEU A 93 21.86 -4.39 -6.44
C LEU A 93 21.39 -4.49 -4.98
N THR A 94 21.54 -3.41 -4.22
CA THR A 94 21.05 -3.33 -2.84
C THR A 94 19.55 -3.59 -2.79
N VAL A 95 18.76 -2.92 -3.63
CA VAL A 95 17.31 -3.13 -3.67
C VAL A 95 16.95 -4.48 -4.28
N ARG A 96 17.52 -4.80 -5.44
CA ARG A 96 17.17 -5.98 -6.24
C ARG A 96 17.46 -7.30 -5.54
N ILE A 97 18.57 -7.34 -4.80
CA ILE A 97 19.08 -8.55 -4.16
C ILE A 97 18.91 -8.44 -2.65
N GLY A 98 19.50 -7.42 -2.02
CA GLY A 98 19.51 -7.27 -0.56
C GLY A 98 18.11 -7.08 0.02
N VAL A 99 17.41 -6.02 -0.40
CA VAL A 99 16.07 -5.72 0.11
C VAL A 99 15.08 -6.82 -0.29
N LEU A 100 15.20 -7.40 -1.50
CA LEU A 100 14.38 -8.55 -1.89
C LEU A 100 14.59 -9.76 -0.96
N GLN A 101 15.84 -10.10 -0.61
CA GLN A 101 16.12 -11.24 0.27
C GLN A 101 15.58 -11.00 1.68
N VAL A 102 15.78 -9.79 2.21
CA VAL A 102 15.19 -9.39 3.49
C VAL A 102 13.68 -9.50 3.41
N PHE A 103 13.05 -8.92 2.37
CA PHE A 103 11.61 -9.00 2.16
C PHE A 103 11.14 -10.46 2.12
N ALA A 104 11.76 -11.31 1.29
CA ALA A 104 11.40 -12.72 1.16
C ALA A 104 11.50 -13.49 2.48
N HIS A 105 12.52 -13.21 3.30
CA HIS A 105 12.66 -13.82 4.62
C HIS A 105 11.64 -13.29 5.62
N LEU A 106 11.34 -11.99 5.57
CA LEU A 106 10.28 -11.37 6.39
C LEU A 106 8.89 -11.92 5.99
N THR A 107 8.69 -12.28 4.72
CA THR A 107 7.40 -12.71 4.15
C THR A 107 7.22 -14.22 4.08
N GLU A 108 8.23 -15.01 4.45
CA GLU A 108 8.16 -16.49 4.42
C GLU A 108 6.98 -17.02 5.26
N HIS A 109 6.61 -16.28 6.30
CA HIS A 109 5.44 -16.53 7.12
C HIS A 109 4.24 -15.70 6.64
N ARG A 110 3.54 -16.21 5.62
CA ARG A 110 2.37 -15.59 4.96
C ARG A 110 1.31 -15.02 5.90
N GLY A 111 1.20 -15.62 7.09
CA GLY A 111 0.26 -15.21 8.12
C GLY A 111 0.45 -13.79 8.61
N SER A 112 1.65 -13.21 8.60
CA SER A 112 1.88 -11.85 9.11
C SER A 112 1.39 -10.77 8.16
N PHE A 113 1.52 -11.00 6.85
CA PHE A 113 1.09 -10.08 5.80
C PHE A 113 -0.43 -10.11 5.63
N HIS A 114 -1.09 -11.23 5.92
CA HIS A 114 -2.56 -11.30 5.99
C HIS A 114 -3.08 -10.82 7.37
N SER A 115 -2.83 -9.56 7.71
CA SER A 115 -3.32 -8.95 8.96
C SER A 115 -3.66 -7.47 8.82
N LEU A 116 -4.55 -6.97 9.68
CA LEU A 116 -4.87 -5.54 9.74
C LEU A 116 -3.67 -4.70 10.17
N LEU A 117 -2.82 -5.22 11.06
CA LEU A 117 -1.60 -4.55 11.46
C LEU A 117 -0.64 -4.34 10.28
N ALA A 118 -0.50 -5.34 9.40
CA ALA A 118 0.26 -5.18 8.17
C ALA A 118 -0.35 -4.09 7.29
N ALA A 119 -1.68 -4.13 7.04
CA ALA A 119 -2.37 -3.09 6.27
C ALA A 119 -2.10 -1.69 6.84
N THR A 120 -2.23 -1.50 8.16
CA THR A 120 -1.96 -0.22 8.84
C THR A 120 -0.49 0.20 8.72
N SER A 121 0.45 -0.73 8.91
CA SER A 121 1.88 -0.46 8.76
C SER A 121 2.23 -0.02 7.34
N PHE A 122 1.68 -0.68 6.31
CA PHE A 122 1.90 -0.31 4.91
C PHE A 122 1.27 1.03 4.55
N GLY A 123 0.06 1.31 5.05
CA GLY A 123 -0.59 2.62 4.88
C GLY A 123 0.21 3.76 5.52
N LEU A 124 0.56 3.63 6.81
CA LEU A 124 1.34 4.65 7.52
C LEU A 124 2.76 4.79 6.98
N GLY A 125 3.41 3.68 6.63
CA GLY A 125 4.72 3.70 5.99
C GLY A 125 4.69 4.45 4.66
N SER A 126 3.67 4.20 3.82
CA SER A 126 3.52 4.89 2.53
C SER A 126 3.27 6.39 2.69
N ALA A 127 2.42 6.77 3.65
CA ALA A 127 2.20 8.18 3.98
C ALA A 127 3.50 8.85 4.47
N PHE A 128 4.21 8.22 5.40
CA PHE A 128 5.45 8.75 5.95
C PHE A 128 6.53 8.91 4.87
N LEU A 129 6.73 7.88 4.02
CA LEU A 129 7.72 7.94 2.94
C LEU A 129 7.39 9.04 1.93
N CYS A 130 6.11 9.18 1.56
CA CYS A 130 5.65 10.23 0.67
C CYS A 130 5.91 11.62 1.25
N TRP A 131 5.51 11.85 2.50
CA TRP A 131 5.70 13.12 3.18
C TRP A 131 7.19 13.47 3.35
N ARG A 132 8.01 12.47 3.70
CA ARG A 132 9.42 12.70 4.05
C ARG A 132 10.36 12.81 2.86
N PHE A 133 10.03 12.16 1.73
CA PHE A 133 10.96 11.97 0.62
C PHE A 133 10.41 12.32 -0.77
N ILE A 134 9.10 12.50 -0.94
CA ILE A 134 8.48 12.74 -2.28
C ILE A 134 8.04 14.20 -2.46
N ASP A 135 8.37 15.09 -1.50
CA ASP A 135 8.05 16.53 -1.52
C ASP A 135 6.58 16.83 -1.89
N GLN A 136 5.68 15.94 -1.48
CA GLN A 136 4.24 16.14 -1.60
C GLN A 136 3.67 16.70 -0.30
N GLY A 137 2.57 17.45 -0.43
CA GLY A 137 1.87 18.01 0.72
C GLY A 137 1.34 16.92 1.67
N VAL A 138 1.27 17.23 2.96
CA VAL A 138 0.81 16.31 4.01
C VAL A 138 -0.56 15.68 3.72
N ASP A 139 -1.50 16.45 3.15
CA ASP A 139 -2.83 15.94 2.79
C ASP A 139 -2.75 14.85 1.71
N PHE A 140 -1.88 15.02 0.71
CA PHE A 140 -1.67 14.00 -0.31
C PHE A 140 -0.99 12.76 0.26
N SER A 141 -0.01 12.93 1.15
CA SER A 141 0.65 11.81 1.82
C SER A 141 -0.32 10.97 2.64
N TRP A 142 -1.24 11.61 3.39
CA TRP A 142 -2.31 10.90 4.09
C TRP A 142 -3.29 10.21 3.15
N ALA A 143 -3.70 10.87 2.06
CA ALA A 143 -4.54 10.24 1.05
C ALA A 143 -3.87 9.01 0.42
N LEU A 144 -2.57 9.09 0.12
CA LEU A 144 -1.79 7.96 -0.40
C LEU A 144 -1.76 6.80 0.59
N GLY A 145 -1.45 7.07 1.86
CA GLY A 145 -1.48 6.04 2.90
C GLY A 145 -2.86 5.40 3.08
N ALA A 146 -3.93 6.20 3.02
CA ALA A 146 -5.30 5.71 3.08
C ALA A 146 -5.66 4.83 1.87
N MET A 147 -5.21 5.19 0.67
CA MET A 147 -5.42 4.38 -0.54
C MET A 147 -4.66 3.06 -0.47
N VAL A 148 -3.42 3.07 0.01
CA VAL A 148 -2.63 1.84 0.24
C VAL A 148 -3.33 0.95 1.27
N PHE A 149 -3.76 1.52 2.39
CA PHE A 149 -4.52 0.78 3.41
C PHE A 149 -5.81 0.18 2.81
N ALA A 150 -6.61 0.98 2.10
CA ALA A 150 -7.86 0.52 1.50
C ALA A 150 -7.66 -0.59 0.48
N GLY A 151 -6.65 -0.49 -0.40
CA GLY A 151 -6.29 -1.55 -1.33
C GLY A 151 -5.94 -2.86 -0.61
N TYR A 152 -5.14 -2.76 0.44
CA TYR A 152 -4.78 -3.89 1.30
C TYR A 152 -6.02 -4.52 1.96
N ILE A 153 -6.96 -3.71 2.45
CA ILE A 153 -8.22 -4.19 3.03
C ILE A 153 -9.08 -4.89 1.97
N VAL A 154 -9.17 -4.35 0.75
CA VAL A 154 -9.90 -5.00 -0.35
C VAL A 154 -9.33 -6.39 -0.62
N HIS A 155 -8.01 -6.54 -0.58
CA HIS A 155 -7.38 -7.86 -0.68
C HIS A 155 -7.89 -8.82 0.40
N LEU A 156 -7.77 -8.43 1.68
CA LEU A 156 -8.18 -9.28 2.82
C LEU A 156 -9.68 -9.63 2.75
N ILE A 157 -10.53 -8.69 2.36
CA ILE A 157 -11.98 -8.91 2.19
C ILE A 157 -12.24 -9.90 1.06
N LEU A 158 -11.60 -9.73 -0.10
CA LEU A 158 -11.79 -10.64 -1.23
C LEU A 158 -11.36 -12.07 -0.85
N ASP A 159 -10.30 -12.21 -0.07
CA ASP A 159 -9.85 -13.50 0.43
C ASP A 159 -10.83 -14.18 1.37
N GLU A 160 -11.47 -13.40 2.23
CA GLU A 160 -12.50 -13.83 3.16
C GLU A 160 -13.79 -14.20 2.41
N CYS A 161 -14.21 -13.37 1.43
CA CYS A 161 -15.36 -13.63 0.59
C CYS A 161 -15.20 -14.91 -0.24
N TYR A 162 -14.00 -15.19 -0.75
CA TYR A 162 -13.70 -16.44 -1.49
C TYR A 162 -13.33 -17.62 -0.57
N ALA A 163 -13.20 -17.39 0.74
CA ALA A 163 -13.15 -18.46 1.74
C ALA A 163 -14.54 -19.05 2.03
N VAL A 164 -15.62 -18.28 1.79
CA VAL A 164 -17.00 -18.76 1.79
C VAL A 164 -17.38 -19.14 0.37
N ASN A 165 -17.65 -20.41 0.10
CA ASN A 165 -18.16 -20.79 -1.21
C ASN A 165 -19.64 -20.38 -1.29
N LEU A 166 -19.93 -19.14 -1.72
CA LEU A 166 -21.29 -18.58 -1.76
C LEU A 166 -22.26 -19.38 -2.64
N ALA A 167 -21.75 -20.20 -3.57
CA ALA A 167 -22.55 -21.09 -4.41
C ALA A 167 -23.01 -22.36 -3.67
N ASP A 168 -22.19 -22.89 -2.76
CA ASP A 168 -22.44 -24.16 -2.05
C ASP A 168 -22.70 -23.97 -0.54
N MET A 169 -22.64 -22.73 -0.04
CA MET A 169 -22.71 -22.36 1.39
C MET A 169 -21.74 -23.15 2.30
N GLU A 170 -20.63 -23.65 1.76
CA GLU A 170 -19.59 -24.29 2.55
C GLU A 170 -18.58 -23.26 3.06
N PHE A 171 -18.40 -23.25 4.38
CA PHE A 171 -17.34 -22.48 5.05
C PHE A 171 -16.03 -23.26 4.97
N LYS A 172 -15.01 -22.68 4.33
CA LYS A 172 -13.65 -23.21 4.47
C LYS A 172 -13.15 -22.93 5.90
N ARG A 173 -12.31 -23.83 6.43
CA ARG A 173 -11.64 -23.64 7.73
C ARG A 173 -10.81 -22.35 7.82
N SER A 174 -10.51 -21.70 6.70
CA SER A 174 -9.83 -20.42 6.62
C SER A 174 -10.74 -19.20 6.87
N PHE A 175 -12.06 -19.38 7.04
CA PHE A 175 -12.97 -18.27 7.30
C PHE A 175 -12.66 -17.59 8.65
N GLY A 176 -12.50 -16.28 8.66
CA GLY A 176 -12.16 -15.43 9.81
C GLY A 176 -10.66 -15.25 10.04
N THR A 177 -9.80 -15.78 9.15
CA THR A 177 -8.34 -15.71 9.34
C THR A 177 -7.67 -14.55 8.59
N ALA A 178 -8.31 -14.01 7.54
CA ALA A 178 -7.71 -12.96 6.71
C ALA A 178 -7.79 -11.56 7.36
N LEU A 179 -8.88 -11.27 8.08
CA LEU A 179 -9.07 -9.99 8.80
C LEU A 179 -8.56 -10.02 10.25
N LYS A 180 -7.64 -10.93 10.58
CA LYS A 180 -7.09 -10.97 11.94
C LYS A 180 -6.38 -9.64 12.28
N PRO A 181 -6.58 -9.09 13.49
CA PRO A 181 -5.93 -7.84 13.90
C PRO A 181 -4.40 -7.95 13.86
N VAL A 182 -3.85 -9.06 14.35
CA VAL A 182 -2.42 -9.34 14.48
C VAL A 182 -2.17 -10.82 14.24
N SER A 183 -1.03 -11.15 13.63
CA SER A 183 -0.58 -12.55 13.52
C SER A 183 0.28 -12.92 14.73
N ILE A 184 -0.30 -13.62 15.70
CA ILE A 184 0.40 -14.03 16.94
C ILE A 184 1.41 -15.15 16.66
N ASP A 185 1.14 -16.00 15.67
CA ASP A 185 2.01 -17.13 15.28
C ASP A 185 3.41 -16.67 14.85
N ASN A 186 3.51 -15.43 14.37
CA ASN A 186 4.77 -14.78 14.06
C ASN A 186 4.86 -13.43 14.78
N TRP A 187 5.14 -13.52 16.08
CA TRP A 187 5.25 -12.38 16.97
C TRP A 187 6.35 -11.37 16.57
N TRP A 188 7.45 -11.82 15.93
CA TRP A 188 8.55 -10.93 15.56
C TRP A 188 8.21 -10.06 14.35
N ALA A 189 7.57 -10.64 13.32
CA ALA A 189 7.12 -9.87 12.16
C ALA A 189 6.00 -8.89 12.53
N SER A 190 5.06 -9.35 13.36
CA SER A 190 4.02 -8.48 13.94
C SER A 190 4.62 -7.37 14.81
N GLY A 191 5.65 -7.66 15.61
CA GLY A 191 6.38 -6.67 16.39
C GLY A 191 7.07 -5.62 15.50
N LEU A 192 7.64 -6.02 14.37
CA LEU A 192 8.23 -5.11 13.39
C LEU A 192 7.18 -4.21 12.74
N PHE A 193 6.05 -4.75 12.28
CA PHE A 193 4.95 -3.94 11.73
C PHE A 193 4.40 -2.94 12.75
N LEU A 194 4.27 -3.36 14.01
CA LEU A 194 3.85 -2.47 15.08
C LEU A 194 4.87 -1.34 15.30
N ALA A 195 6.16 -1.66 15.36
CA ALA A 195 7.22 -0.67 15.54
C ALA A 195 7.24 0.34 14.38
N ILE A 196 7.11 -0.14 13.13
CA ILE A 196 7.02 0.73 11.94
C ILE A 196 5.78 1.61 12.01
N ALA A 197 4.61 1.03 12.30
CA ALA A 197 3.36 1.78 12.40
C ALA A 197 3.45 2.89 13.47
N ILE A 198 3.94 2.58 14.66
CA ILE A 198 4.12 3.56 15.74
C ILE A 198 5.11 4.65 15.33
N TYR A 199 6.28 4.27 14.82
CA TYR A 199 7.29 5.24 14.40
C TYR A 199 6.74 6.19 13.33
N CYS A 200 6.11 5.66 12.28
CA CYS A 200 5.53 6.47 11.22
C CYS A 200 4.41 7.38 11.75
N ALA A 201 3.53 6.87 12.62
CA ALA A 201 2.45 7.66 13.22
C ALA A 201 2.97 8.81 14.09
N MET A 202 4.07 8.61 14.82
CA MET A 202 4.68 9.66 15.64
C MET A 202 5.33 10.77 14.79
N GLN A 203 5.80 10.45 13.60
CA GLN A 203 6.53 11.38 12.73
C GLN A 203 5.61 12.11 11.75
N LEU A 204 4.46 11.52 11.39
CA LEU A 204 3.51 12.11 10.46
C LEU A 204 2.78 13.30 11.09
N PRO A 205 2.89 14.51 10.53
CA PRO A 205 2.06 15.63 10.96
C PRO A 205 0.59 15.36 10.64
N PRO A 206 -0.36 15.89 11.44
CA PRO A 206 -1.78 15.69 11.19
C PRO A 206 -2.20 16.31 9.84
N PRO A 207 -3.19 15.73 9.14
CA PRO A 207 -3.68 16.26 7.87
C PRO A 207 -4.28 17.66 8.09
N HIS A 208 -4.05 18.58 7.15
CA HIS A 208 -4.51 19.97 7.28
C HIS A 208 -5.97 20.12 6.88
N LYS A 209 -6.34 19.64 5.68
CA LYS A 209 -7.66 19.86 5.07
C LYS A 209 -8.39 18.57 4.75
N LEU A 210 -7.65 17.47 4.55
CA LEU A 210 -8.24 16.20 4.15
C LEU A 210 -9.33 15.72 5.12
N HIS A 211 -9.09 15.82 6.43
CA HIS A 211 -10.05 15.37 7.43
C HIS A 211 -11.37 16.15 7.39
N LEU A 212 -11.33 17.46 7.11
CA LEU A 212 -12.52 18.31 7.02
C LEU A 212 -13.35 17.99 5.77
N GLU A 213 -12.70 17.77 4.64
CA GLU A 213 -13.40 17.47 3.38
C GLU A 213 -14.01 16.06 3.39
N VAL A 214 -13.34 15.07 4.01
CA VAL A 214 -13.93 13.74 4.22
C VAL A 214 -15.20 13.82 5.08
N VAL A 215 -15.15 14.56 6.20
CA VAL A 215 -16.34 14.78 7.04
C VAL A 215 -17.44 15.47 6.23
N ARG A 216 -17.11 16.51 5.47
CA ARG A 216 -18.08 17.20 4.60
C ARG A 216 -18.75 16.23 3.63
N LEU A 217 -17.99 15.40 2.92
CA LEU A 217 -18.51 14.39 1.99
C LEU A 217 -19.47 13.41 2.67
N THR A 218 -19.18 12.96 3.90
CA THR A 218 -20.08 12.07 4.65
C THR A 218 -21.34 12.76 5.17
N THR A 219 -21.31 14.09 5.36
CA THR A 219 -22.49 14.87 5.80
C THR A 219 -23.36 15.39 4.65
N LEU A 220 -22.91 15.25 3.39
CA LEU A 220 -23.66 15.70 2.21
C LEU A 220 -24.94 14.89 1.92
N ASP A 221 -25.21 13.82 2.68
CA ASP A 221 -26.51 13.13 2.68
C ASP A 221 -27.70 14.06 3.03
N HIS A 222 -27.44 15.23 3.62
CA HIS A 222 -28.48 16.23 3.87
C HIS A 222 -28.89 17.09 2.67
N ILE A 223 -28.12 17.11 1.57
CA ILE A 223 -28.47 17.95 0.39
C ILE A 223 -29.38 17.22 -0.59
N TRP A 224 -29.32 15.89 -0.67
CA TRP A 224 -30.23 15.11 -1.51
C TRP A 224 -31.66 15.04 -0.94
N LEU A 225 -31.82 15.07 0.38
CA LEU A 225 -33.13 15.08 1.05
C LEU A 225 -33.81 16.46 1.10
N SER A 226 -33.08 17.55 0.86
CA SER A 226 -33.64 18.91 0.83
C SER A 226 -34.06 19.36 -0.57
N ARG A 227 -33.95 18.47 -1.57
CA ARG A 227 -34.32 18.71 -2.98
C ARG A 227 -35.43 17.78 -3.49
N SER A 228 -36.04 16.96 -2.62
CA SER A 228 -37.25 16.18 -2.88
C SER A 228 -38.47 16.85 -2.28
#